data_AF-A0A1S4EQE6-F1
#
_entry.id   AF-A0A1S4EQE6-F1
#
_cell.length_a   1.000
_cell.length_b   1.000
_cell.length_c   1.000
_cell.angle_alpha   90.00
_cell.angle_beta   90.00
_cell.angle_gamma   90.00
#
_symmetry.space_group_name_H-M   'P 1'
#
loop_
_entity.id
_entity.type
_entity.pdbx_description
1 polymer ?
#
loop_
_entity_poly.entity_id
_entity_poly.type
_entity_poly.pdbx_seq_one_letter_code
_entity_poly.pdbx_strand_id
1 'polypeptide(L)'
;MVTSCYEERKLFRSRPMHYVVFDEAHMLKNMKTQRYENLITINAAHRILLTGTPLQNNLLELMSLLIFVMPHMFFNRMDTIKMIFGKSHKEQATFEVEQVDQAKRIISPFMLRRLKKDVLTELPKKTALVIKVPMIPSQAEKYRGLMEDFKKTANPEGSNRSNEISHMSMFMMLRKMANHPLGLRYYFQENTLTCRPRDESINRF
;
A
#
# COMPACT_ATOMS: atom_id res chain seq x y z
N MET A 1 -18.55 -2.89 3.00
CA MET A 1 -18.03 -2.07 1.88
C MET A 1 -18.98 -2.30 0.72
N VAL A 2 -19.59 -1.25 0.14
CA VAL A 2 -20.85 -1.22 -0.66
C VAL A 2 -20.90 -2.13 -1.93
N THR A 3 -19.92 -3.01 -2.12
CA THR A 3 -19.89 -4.02 -3.20
C THR A 3 -19.51 -5.41 -2.70
N SER A 4 -19.65 -5.73 -1.41
CA SER A 4 -19.36 -7.07 -0.91
C SER A 4 -20.42 -8.09 -1.34
N CYS A 5 -21.69 -7.70 -1.44
CA CYS A 5 -22.77 -8.60 -1.83
C CYS A 5 -23.01 -8.58 -3.35
N TYR A 6 -23.32 -9.74 -3.93
CA TYR A 6 -23.66 -9.87 -5.36
C TYR A 6 -24.92 -9.08 -5.73
N GLU A 7 -25.92 -9.06 -4.85
CA GLU A 7 -27.20 -8.37 -5.08
C GLU A 7 -27.01 -6.85 -5.19
N GLU A 8 -26.18 -6.28 -4.32
CA GLU A 8 -25.82 -4.86 -4.36
C GLU A 8 -25.13 -4.50 -5.69
N ARG A 9 -24.19 -5.33 -6.16
CA ARG A 9 -23.53 -5.11 -7.46
C ARG A 9 -24.52 -5.12 -8.62
N LYS A 10 -25.50 -6.02 -8.59
CA LYS A 10 -26.55 -6.09 -9.61
C LYS A 10 -27.43 -4.83 -9.59
N LEU A 11 -27.78 -4.34 -8.40
CA LEU A 11 -28.55 -3.11 -8.22
C LEU A 11 -27.83 -1.87 -8.76
N PHE A 12 -26.54 -1.70 -8.43
CA PHE A 12 -25.74 -0.55 -8.88
C PHE A 12 -25.37 -0.60 -10.37
N ARG A 13 -25.45 -1.78 -11.01
CA ARG A 13 -25.33 -1.92 -12.46
C ARG A 13 -26.63 -1.58 -13.19
N SER A 14 -27.77 -1.96 -12.62
CA SER A 14 -29.08 -1.79 -13.28
C SER A 14 -29.63 -0.37 -13.13
N ARG A 15 -29.35 0.32 -12.02
CA ARG A 15 -29.86 1.66 -11.77
C ARG A 15 -28.88 2.74 -12.23
N PRO A 16 -29.25 3.63 -13.15
CA PRO A 16 -28.44 4.78 -13.51
C PRO A 16 -28.39 5.77 -12.34
N MET A 17 -27.19 6.16 -11.95
CA MET A 17 -26.95 7.20 -10.95
C MET A 17 -26.42 8.46 -11.60
N HIS A 18 -26.84 9.63 -11.12
CA HIS A 18 -26.32 10.88 -11.63
C HIS A 18 -24.94 11.19 -11.05
N TYR A 19 -24.75 10.98 -9.74
CA TYR A 19 -23.47 11.17 -9.05
C TYR A 19 -23.10 9.94 -8.22
N VAL A 20 -21.82 9.57 -8.27
CA VAL A 20 -21.23 8.60 -7.35
C VAL A 20 -19.94 9.18 -6.78
N VAL A 21 -19.83 9.20 -5.46
CA VAL A 21 -18.67 9.71 -4.73
C VAL A 21 -17.92 8.53 -4.14
N PHE A 22 -16.63 8.46 -4.44
CA PHE A 22 -15.73 7.43 -3.91
C PHE A 22 -14.75 8.10 -2.95
N ASP A 23 -14.93 7.81 -1.67
CA ASP A 23 -13.98 8.22 -0.65
C ASP A 23 -12.80 7.25 -0.57
N GLU A 24 -11.66 7.77 -0.10
CA GLU A 24 -10.38 7.07 -0.05
C GLU A 24 -9.97 6.45 -1.40
N ALA A 25 -10.03 7.27 -2.46
CA ALA A 25 -9.74 6.86 -3.82
C ALA A 25 -8.34 6.26 -4.02
N HIS A 26 -7.41 6.48 -3.08
CA HIS A 26 -6.12 5.79 -3.05
C HIS A 26 -6.26 4.25 -3.05
N MET A 27 -7.41 3.72 -2.60
CA MET A 27 -7.72 2.29 -2.65
C MET A 27 -7.99 1.77 -4.08
N LEU A 28 -8.19 2.65 -5.06
CA LEU A 28 -8.46 2.34 -6.47
C LEU A 28 -7.23 2.50 -7.36
N LYS A 29 -6.04 2.71 -6.78
CA LYS A 29 -4.79 2.93 -7.52
C LYS A 29 -4.40 1.78 -8.43
N ASN A 30 -4.83 0.56 -8.12
CA ASN A 30 -4.51 -0.64 -8.90
C ASN A 30 -5.74 -1.15 -9.67
N MET A 31 -5.67 -1.00 -10.99
CA MET A 31 -6.62 -1.50 -11.99
C MET A 31 -6.94 -2.98 -11.88
N LYS A 32 -5.98 -3.80 -11.44
CA LYS A 32 -6.11 -5.27 -11.36
C LYS A 32 -6.84 -5.73 -10.10
N THR A 33 -7.26 -4.79 -9.23
CA THR A 33 -7.95 -5.18 -8.00
C THR A 33 -9.40 -5.51 -8.30
N GLN A 34 -9.90 -6.56 -7.65
CA GLN A 34 -11.33 -6.92 -7.73
C GLN A 34 -12.23 -5.73 -7.34
N ARG A 35 -11.77 -4.88 -6.43
CA ARG A 35 -12.47 -3.67 -6.04
C ARG A 35 -12.61 -2.68 -7.20
N TYR A 36 -11.54 -2.43 -7.94
CA TYR A 36 -11.56 -1.58 -9.13
C TYR A 36 -12.55 -2.11 -10.17
N GLU A 37 -12.46 -3.41 -10.50
CA GLU A 37 -13.33 -4.06 -11.49
C GLU A 37 -14.81 -4.01 -11.11
N ASN A 38 -15.13 -4.11 -9.81
CA ASN A 38 -16.53 -4.01 -9.38
C ASN A 38 -17.03 -2.56 -9.44
N LEU A 39 -16.24 -1.60 -8.95
CA LEU A 39 -16.70 -0.22 -8.84
C LEU A 39 -16.78 0.50 -10.19
N ILE A 40 -15.93 0.14 -11.16
CA ILE A 40 -16.01 0.73 -12.51
C ILE A 40 -17.30 0.35 -13.23
N THR A 41 -17.93 -0.78 -12.85
CA THR A 41 -19.19 -1.25 -13.45
C THR A 41 -20.43 -0.52 -12.96
N ILE A 42 -20.30 0.36 -11.95
CA ILE A 42 -21.42 1.17 -11.46
C ILE A 42 -21.86 2.15 -12.55
N ASN A 43 -23.15 2.14 -12.86
CA ASN A 43 -23.73 3.02 -13.86
C ASN A 43 -23.88 4.43 -13.27
N ALA A 44 -22.96 5.34 -13.63
CA ALA A 44 -22.90 6.69 -13.09
C ALA A 44 -22.58 7.73 -14.17
N ALA A 45 -23.36 8.80 -14.26
CA ALA A 45 -23.11 9.91 -15.17
C ALA A 45 -21.89 10.74 -14.74
N HIS A 46 -21.76 10.99 -13.43
CA HIS A 46 -20.66 11.73 -12.83
C HIS A 46 -20.01 10.91 -11.70
N ARG A 47 -18.68 10.83 -11.73
CA ARG A 47 -17.88 10.12 -10.73
C ARG A 47 -16.94 11.10 -10.06
N ILE A 48 -16.95 11.14 -8.74
CA ILE A 48 -16.11 12.03 -7.94
C ILE A 48 -15.21 11.17 -7.06
N LEU A 49 -13.90 11.42 -7.14
CA LEU A 49 -12.91 10.76 -6.29
C LEU A 49 -12.45 11.71 -5.20
N LEU A 50 -12.50 11.26 -3.95
CA LEU A 50 -11.98 11.98 -2.80
C LEU A 50 -10.81 11.18 -2.22
N THR A 51 -9.70 11.85 -1.94
CA THR A 51 -8.56 11.23 -1.25
C THR A 51 -7.86 12.26 -0.39
N GLY A 52 -7.61 11.90 0.88
CA GLY A 52 -6.76 12.69 1.78
C GLY A 52 -5.28 12.40 1.62
N THR A 53 -4.92 11.27 1.01
CA THR A 53 -3.54 10.82 0.85
C THR A 53 -2.97 11.27 -0.49
N PRO A 54 -1.71 11.76 -0.52
CA PRO A 54 -1.06 12.10 -1.76
C PRO A 54 -0.87 10.82 -2.57
N LEU A 55 -1.30 10.85 -3.84
CA LEU A 55 -1.01 9.77 -4.78
C LEU A 55 0.51 9.58 -4.85
N GLN A 56 0.96 8.34 -4.66
CA GLN A 56 2.38 8.02 -4.74
C GLN A 56 2.82 8.31 -6.18
N ASN A 57 4.05 8.77 -6.40
CA ASN A 57 4.57 9.31 -7.67
C ASN A 57 4.60 8.30 -8.84
N ASN A 58 3.81 7.23 -8.80
CA ASN A 58 3.62 6.31 -9.90
C ASN A 58 2.55 6.84 -10.86
N LEU A 59 2.99 7.19 -12.06
CA LEU A 59 2.14 7.70 -13.12
C LEU A 59 1.04 6.71 -13.53
N LEU A 60 1.28 5.40 -13.38
CA LEU A 60 0.27 4.37 -13.60
C LEU A 60 -0.90 4.47 -12.60
N GLU A 61 -0.62 4.83 -11.34
CA GLU A 61 -1.66 5.03 -10.31
C GLU A 61 -2.49 6.29 -10.61
N LEU A 62 -1.85 7.32 -11.14
CA LEU A 62 -2.55 8.54 -11.50
C LEU A 62 -3.44 8.33 -12.73
N MET A 63 -2.93 7.59 -13.71
CA MET A 63 -3.72 7.18 -14.87
C MET A 63 -4.90 6.30 -14.49
N SER A 64 -4.72 5.45 -13.49
CA SER A 64 -5.80 4.55 -13.10
C SER A 64 -7.01 5.28 -12.53
N LEU A 65 -6.77 6.33 -11.76
CA LEU A 65 -7.83 7.17 -11.23
C LEU A 65 -8.49 8.02 -12.32
N LEU A 66 -7.73 8.52 -13.31
CA LEU A 66 -8.30 9.32 -14.39
C LEU A 66 -9.26 8.49 -15.27
N ILE A 67 -8.86 7.26 -15.62
CA ILE A 67 -9.72 6.31 -16.35
C ILE A 67 -10.96 5.96 -15.53
N PHE A 68 -10.82 5.87 -14.22
CA PHE A 68 -11.95 5.56 -13.35
C PHE A 68 -13.00 6.68 -13.33
N VAL A 69 -12.57 7.95 -13.31
CA VAL A 69 -13.45 9.14 -13.34
C VAL A 69 -14.12 9.28 -14.70
N MET A 70 -13.37 9.12 -15.79
CA MET A 70 -13.87 9.30 -17.17
C MET A 70 -13.54 8.08 -18.05
N PRO A 71 -14.26 6.95 -17.89
CA PRO A 71 -13.97 5.75 -18.67
C PRO A 71 -14.12 6.00 -20.18
N HIS A 72 -15.18 6.68 -20.62
CA HIS A 72 -15.48 6.89 -22.05
C HIS A 72 -14.40 7.68 -22.81
N MET A 73 -13.74 8.65 -22.16
CA MET A 73 -12.71 9.48 -22.79
C MET A 73 -11.36 8.75 -22.92
N PHE A 74 -11.03 7.90 -21.92
CA PHE A 74 -9.69 7.36 -21.78
C PHE A 74 -9.57 5.86 -22.13
N PHE A 75 -10.67 5.11 -22.26
CA PHE A 75 -10.64 3.67 -22.55
C PHE A 75 -9.90 3.34 -23.86
N ASN A 76 -10.17 4.09 -24.94
CA ASN A 76 -9.50 3.89 -26.24
C ASN A 76 -8.06 4.42 -26.28
N ARG A 77 -7.68 5.23 -25.29
CA ARG A 77 -6.36 5.86 -25.20
C ARG A 77 -5.47 5.15 -24.18
N MET A 78 -5.95 4.09 -23.53
CA MET A 78 -5.23 3.40 -22.45
C MET A 78 -3.85 2.93 -22.89
N ASP A 79 -3.73 2.37 -24.09
CA ASP A 79 -2.45 1.82 -24.54
C ASP A 79 -1.48 2.91 -25.00
N THR A 80 -1.99 3.97 -25.64
CA THR A 80 -1.19 5.17 -25.95
C THR A 80 -0.67 5.83 -24.68
N ILE A 81 -1.52 5.94 -23.67
CA ILE A 81 -1.21 6.53 -22.36
C ILE A 81 -0.21 5.65 -21.61
N LYS A 82 -0.43 4.33 -21.55
CA LYS A 82 0.55 3.38 -20.98
C LYS A 82 1.87 3.43 -21.73
N MET A 83 1.88 3.71 -23.03
CA MET A 83 3.12 3.82 -23.82
C MET A 83 3.84 5.16 -23.57
N ILE A 84 3.10 6.26 -23.43
CA ILE A 84 3.65 7.58 -23.06
C ILE A 84 4.21 7.55 -21.63
N PHE A 85 3.58 6.77 -20.74
CA PHE A 85 3.86 6.79 -19.30
C PHE A 85 4.55 5.53 -18.74
N GLY A 86 4.71 4.47 -19.55
CA GLY A 86 5.30 3.19 -19.17
C GLY A 86 6.80 3.06 -19.46
N LYS A 87 7.41 4.09 -20.05
CA LYS A 87 8.85 4.12 -20.38
C LYS A 87 9.76 4.55 -19.20
N SER A 88 9.35 4.36 -17.96
CA SER A 88 10.12 4.83 -16.78
C SER A 88 11.19 3.84 -16.27
N HIS A 89 11.77 2.98 -17.13
CA HIS A 89 12.73 2.00 -16.61
C HIS A 89 13.97 1.70 -17.43
N LYS A 90 14.24 2.40 -18.55
CA LYS A 90 15.50 2.11 -19.26
C LYS A 90 16.44 3.26 -19.57
N GLU A 91 16.05 4.47 -19.93
CA GLU A 91 17.07 5.42 -20.41
C GLU A 91 16.74 6.88 -20.06
N GLN A 92 17.70 7.54 -19.41
CA GLN A 92 17.82 8.97 -19.05
C GLN A 92 16.82 9.59 -18.03
N ALA A 93 17.35 9.89 -16.83
CA ALA A 93 16.67 10.61 -15.74
C ALA A 93 16.15 12.02 -16.08
N THR A 94 16.64 12.64 -17.17
CA THR A 94 16.16 13.96 -17.62
C THR A 94 14.83 13.87 -18.38
N PHE A 95 14.59 12.78 -19.09
CA PHE A 95 13.36 12.56 -19.87
C PHE A 95 12.16 12.22 -18.98
N GLU A 96 12.42 11.66 -17.79
CA GLU A 96 11.38 11.33 -16.81
C GLU A 96 10.74 12.59 -16.19
N VAL A 97 11.51 13.65 -15.94
CA VAL A 97 10.98 14.88 -15.34
C VAL A 97 10.02 15.59 -16.29
N GLU A 98 10.38 15.70 -17.57
CA GLU A 98 9.54 16.33 -18.59
C GLU A 98 8.24 15.56 -18.85
N GLN A 99 8.30 14.22 -18.89
CA GLN A 99 7.10 13.39 -19.00
C GLN A 99 6.18 13.52 -17.80
N VAL A 100 6.75 13.56 -16.60
CA VAL A 100 6.00 13.75 -15.36
C VAL A 100 5.32 15.12 -15.33
N ASP A 101 5.99 16.18 -15.77
CA ASP A 101 5.41 17.51 -15.83
C ASP A 101 4.36 17.65 -16.94
N GLN A 102 4.56 17.00 -18.09
CA GLN A 102 3.53 16.90 -19.13
C GLN A 102 2.29 16.17 -18.61
N ALA A 103 2.47 15.07 -17.88
CA ALA A 103 1.38 14.36 -17.23
C ALA A 103 0.65 15.23 -16.23
N LYS A 104 1.37 15.93 -15.35
CA LYS A 104 0.78 16.86 -14.38
C LYS A 104 -0.04 17.95 -15.08
N ARG A 105 0.41 18.49 -16.21
CA ARG A 105 -0.35 19.50 -16.98
C ARG A 105 -1.66 18.95 -17.51
N ILE A 106 -1.67 17.73 -18.04
CA ILE A 106 -2.88 17.05 -18.52
C ILE A 106 -3.87 16.81 -17.36
N ILE A 107 -3.36 16.56 -16.16
CA ILE A 107 -4.16 16.09 -15.02
C ILE A 107 -4.60 17.23 -14.11
N SER A 108 -3.87 18.34 -14.11
CA SER A 108 -4.20 19.59 -13.40
C SER A 108 -5.67 20.02 -13.53
N PRO A 109 -6.29 20.06 -14.72
CA PRO A 109 -7.70 20.47 -14.83
C PRO A 109 -8.69 19.46 -14.21
N PHE A 110 -8.28 18.22 -13.98
CA PHE A 110 -9.12 17.15 -13.43
C PHE A 110 -8.90 16.91 -11.94
N MET A 111 -7.91 17.59 -11.33
CA MET A 111 -7.53 17.38 -9.94
C MET A 111 -7.51 18.70 -9.17
N LEU A 112 -8.38 18.82 -8.18
CA LEU A 112 -8.33 19.92 -7.23
C LEU A 112 -7.51 19.49 -6.00
N ARG A 113 -6.31 20.06 -5.83
CA ARG A 113 -5.46 19.85 -4.65
C ARG A 113 -5.23 21.16 -3.92
N ARG A 114 -5.56 21.18 -2.63
CA ARG A 114 -5.26 22.29 -1.71
C ARG A 114 -4.30 21.82 -0.62
N LEU A 115 -3.31 22.62 -0.27
CA LEU A 115 -2.41 22.29 0.84
C LEU A 115 -2.95 22.88 2.15
N LYS A 116 -2.63 22.25 3.28
CA LYS A 116 -3.05 22.76 4.59
C LYS A 116 -2.60 24.21 4.82
N LYS A 117 -1.42 24.59 4.33
CA LYS A 117 -0.91 25.96 4.38
C LYS A 117 -1.76 26.98 3.61
N ASP A 118 -2.52 26.54 2.59
CA ASP A 118 -3.31 27.42 1.73
C ASP A 118 -4.72 27.65 2.28
N VAL A 119 -5.18 26.80 3.21
CA VAL A 119 -6.58 26.77 3.67
C VAL A 119 -6.72 26.94 5.18
N LEU A 120 -5.74 26.51 5.96
CA LEU A 120 -5.83 26.47 7.43
C LEU A 120 -4.83 27.45 8.05
N THR A 121 -5.15 28.75 7.97
CA THR A 121 -4.38 29.84 8.58
C THR A 121 -4.56 29.95 10.09
N GLU A 122 -5.66 29.39 10.62
CA GLU A 122 -6.04 29.48 12.04
C GLU A 122 -5.38 28.41 12.93
N LEU A 123 -4.74 27.39 12.34
CA LEU A 123 -4.14 26.31 13.11
C LEU A 123 -2.73 26.66 13.62
N PRO A 124 -2.35 26.22 14.83
CA PRO A 124 -1.00 26.42 15.34
C PRO A 124 0.03 25.67 14.48
N LYS A 125 1.27 26.16 14.48
CA LYS A 125 2.37 25.53 13.75
C LYS A 125 2.62 24.12 14.27
N LYS A 126 2.68 23.14 13.36
CA LYS A 126 3.07 21.75 13.68
C LYS A 126 4.55 21.71 14.04
N THR A 127 4.88 21.27 15.25
CA THR A 127 6.25 20.93 15.64
C THR A 127 6.48 19.43 15.50
N ALA A 128 7.66 19.04 15.02
CA ALA A 128 8.06 17.65 14.90
C ALA A 128 9.45 17.49 15.52
N LEU A 129 9.56 16.59 16.50
CA LEU A 129 10.81 16.30 17.20
C LEU A 129 11.19 14.84 16.93
N VAL A 130 12.44 14.61 16.52
CA VAL A 130 12.99 13.26 16.35
C VAL A 130 13.82 12.92 17.57
N ILE A 131 13.28 12.07 18.44
CA ILE A 131 13.96 11.57 19.64
C ILE A 131 14.64 10.24 19.30
N LYS A 132 15.97 10.20 19.39
CA LYS A 132 16.73 8.95 19.24
C LYS A 132 16.86 8.29 20.60
N VAL A 133 16.34 7.06 20.71
CA VAL A 133 16.36 6.28 21.96
C VAL A 133 17.30 5.09 21.78
N PRO A 134 18.25 4.84 22.70
CA PRO A 134 19.11 3.66 22.63
C PRO A 134 18.30 2.38 22.90
N MET A 135 18.70 1.27 22.28
CA MET A 135 18.10 -0.03 22.58
C MET A 135 18.52 -0.53 23.97
N ILE A 136 17.64 -1.31 24.61
CA ILE A 136 17.96 -2.01 25.86
C ILE A 136 19.12 -2.99 25.59
N PRO A 137 20.08 -3.21 26.50
CA PRO A 137 21.23 -4.10 26.24
C PRO A 137 20.84 -5.50 25.72
N SER A 138 19.82 -6.11 26.32
CA SER A 138 19.29 -7.42 25.90
C SER A 138 18.62 -7.40 24.52
N GLN A 139 18.04 -6.27 24.13
CA GLN A 139 17.46 -6.06 22.80
C GLN A 139 18.56 -5.85 21.76
N ALA A 140 19.59 -5.06 22.10
CA ALA A 140 20.71 -4.75 21.23
C ALA A 140 21.52 -6.01 20.88
N GLU A 141 21.75 -6.88 21.85
CA GLU A 141 22.42 -8.17 21.64
C GLU A 141 21.67 -9.04 20.63
N LYS A 142 20.35 -9.22 20.83
CA LYS A 142 19.51 -10.01 19.93
C LYS A 142 19.39 -9.38 18.54
N TYR A 143 19.33 -8.04 18.47
CA TYR A 143 19.29 -7.31 17.21
C TYR A 143 20.59 -7.51 16.40
N ARG A 144 21.76 -7.46 17.06
CA ARG A 144 23.05 -7.79 16.42
C ARG A 144 23.09 -9.23 15.93
N GLY A 145 22.62 -10.18 16.74
CA GLY A 145 22.53 -11.60 16.35
C GLY A 145 21.72 -11.79 15.07
N LEU A 146 20.51 -11.23 14.99
CA LEU A 146 19.71 -11.26 13.75
C LEU A 146 20.42 -10.62 12.57
N MET A 147 21.13 -9.51 12.79
CA MET A 147 21.85 -8.84 11.72
C MET A 147 23.02 -9.69 11.19
N GLU A 148 23.71 -10.43 12.06
CA GLU A 148 24.75 -11.38 11.66
C GLU A 148 24.17 -12.58 10.91
N ASP A 149 23.04 -13.13 11.38
CA ASP A 149 22.34 -14.22 10.70
C ASP A 149 21.92 -13.79 9.29
N PHE A 150 21.36 -12.59 9.14
CA PHE A 150 20.98 -12.06 7.83
C PHE A 150 22.19 -11.79 6.92
N LYS A 151 23.33 -11.35 7.46
CA LYS A 151 24.57 -11.22 6.67
C LYS A 151 25.06 -12.57 6.15
N LYS A 152 25.00 -13.63 6.97
CA LYS A 152 25.37 -14.99 6.57
C LYS A 152 24.43 -15.51 5.47
N THR A 153 23.12 -15.30 5.61
CA THR A 153 22.14 -15.71 4.58
C THR A 153 22.27 -14.90 3.29
N ALA A 154 22.70 -13.64 3.37
CA ALA A 154 22.85 -12.75 2.21
C ALA A 154 24.16 -12.95 1.41
N ASN A 155 25.16 -13.66 1.95
CA ASN A 155 26.39 -14.03 1.23
C ASN A 155 26.33 -15.52 0.81
N PRO A 156 25.88 -15.86 -0.40
CA PRO A 156 25.69 -17.23 -0.81
C PRO A 156 26.94 -17.72 -1.54
N GLU A 157 28.00 -18.11 -0.82
CA GLU A 157 29.12 -18.84 -1.45
C GLU A 157 28.85 -20.34 -1.64
N GLY A 158 27.64 -20.86 -1.41
CA GLY A 158 27.41 -22.29 -1.70
C GLY A 158 26.10 -22.96 -1.30
N SER A 159 24.99 -22.26 -1.05
CA SER A 159 23.74 -22.96 -0.68
C SER A 159 22.65 -22.80 -1.74
N ASN A 160 22.17 -23.95 -2.21
CA ASN A 160 21.04 -24.15 -3.12
C ASN A 160 19.85 -23.22 -2.85
N ARG A 161 19.22 -22.81 -3.96
CA ARG A 161 18.10 -21.87 -4.15
C ARG A 161 16.75 -22.25 -3.48
N SER A 162 16.74 -22.94 -2.35
CA SER A 162 15.50 -23.46 -1.74
C SER A 162 15.03 -22.73 -0.46
N ASN A 163 15.85 -21.88 0.14
CA ASN A 163 15.48 -21.07 1.31
C ASN A 163 15.68 -19.57 1.06
N GLU A 164 14.99 -19.01 0.06
CA GLU A 164 14.81 -17.56 0.00
C GLU A 164 13.85 -17.14 1.13
N ILE A 165 14.36 -17.04 2.36
CA ILE A 165 13.71 -16.14 3.32
C ILE A 165 13.76 -14.77 2.65
N SER A 166 12.62 -14.34 2.11
CA SER A 166 12.52 -13.08 1.39
C SER A 166 13.20 -11.98 2.18
N HIS A 167 14.06 -11.18 1.55
CA HIS A 167 14.70 -10.03 2.20
C HIS A 167 13.68 -9.14 2.93
N MET A 168 12.44 -9.09 2.43
CA MET A 168 11.31 -8.44 3.08
C MET A 168 11.01 -9.01 4.49
N SER A 169 11.02 -10.33 4.63
CA SER A 169 10.83 -11.01 5.91
C SER A 169 11.95 -10.70 6.89
N MET A 170 13.20 -10.61 6.42
CA MET A 170 14.35 -10.22 7.24
C MET A 170 14.22 -8.78 7.78
N PHE A 171 13.89 -7.82 6.90
CA PHE A 171 13.64 -6.44 7.33
C PHE A 171 12.46 -6.33 8.30
N MET A 172 11.42 -7.13 8.10
CA MET A 172 10.28 -7.17 9.02
C MET A 172 10.69 -7.69 10.41
N MET A 173 11.59 -8.67 10.49
CA MET A 173 12.13 -9.15 11.77
C MET A 173 12.99 -8.10 12.48
N LEU A 174 13.89 -7.40 11.76
CA LEU A 174 14.64 -6.28 12.33
C LEU A 174 13.72 -5.18 12.84
N ARG A 175 12.67 -4.84 12.09
CA ARG A 175 11.68 -3.84 12.50
C ARG A 175 10.93 -4.26 13.75
N LYS A 176 10.50 -5.52 13.84
CA LYS A 176 9.88 -6.07 15.05
C LYS A 176 10.82 -5.94 16.24
N MET A 177 12.10 -6.23 16.05
CA MET A 177 13.10 -6.14 17.12
C MET A 177 13.48 -4.73 17.52
N ALA A 178 13.50 -3.78 16.58
CA ALA A 178 13.69 -2.38 16.90
C ALA A 178 12.52 -1.82 17.74
N ASN A 179 11.31 -2.31 17.51
CA ASN A 179 10.12 -1.89 18.26
C ASN A 179 10.06 -2.52 19.67
N HIS A 180 10.10 -3.85 19.77
CA HIS A 180 10.01 -4.53 21.06
C HIS A 180 10.55 -5.97 21.01
N PRO A 181 11.32 -6.45 22.02
CA PRO A 181 11.86 -7.81 22.06
C PRO A 181 10.83 -8.94 21.97
N LEU A 182 9.60 -8.71 22.46
CA LEU A 182 8.49 -9.69 22.38
C LEU A 182 7.86 -9.80 20.99
N GLY A 183 8.22 -8.92 20.04
CA GLY A 183 7.77 -9.02 18.65
C GLY A 183 8.28 -10.28 17.94
N LEU A 184 9.28 -10.94 18.52
CA LEU A 184 9.80 -12.23 18.10
C LEU A 184 9.79 -13.22 19.27
N ARG A 185 9.67 -14.50 18.93
CA ARG A 185 9.51 -15.58 19.88
C ARG A 185 10.86 -16.01 20.48
N TYR A 186 11.33 -15.27 21.48
CA TYR A 186 12.58 -15.60 22.20
C TYR A 186 12.38 -16.29 23.54
N TYR A 187 11.28 -16.01 24.24
CA TYR A 187 11.06 -16.50 25.60
C TYR A 187 10.30 -17.83 25.67
N PHE A 188 9.41 -18.07 24.70
CA PHE A 188 8.59 -19.29 24.65
C PHE A 188 9.08 -20.19 23.53
N GLN A 189 10.14 -20.95 23.75
CA GLN A 189 10.57 -21.97 22.79
C GLN A 189 9.61 -23.17 22.85
N GLU A 190 9.57 -24.02 21.83
CA GLU A 190 8.63 -25.16 21.78
C GLU A 190 8.76 -26.07 23.02
N ASN A 191 9.97 -26.18 23.58
CA ASN A 191 10.23 -26.94 24.81
C ASN A 191 9.62 -26.30 26.08
N THR A 192 9.32 -25.00 26.08
CA THR A 192 8.66 -24.29 27.19
C THR A 192 7.15 -24.23 27.02
N LEU A 193 6.64 -24.49 25.82
CA LEU A 193 5.23 -24.72 25.56
C LEU A 193 4.91 -26.21 25.73
N THR A 194 5.22 -26.77 26.90
CA THR A 194 4.52 -27.99 27.30
C THR A 194 3.07 -27.58 27.52
N CYS A 195 2.24 -27.84 26.52
CA CYS A 195 0.80 -27.93 26.72
C CYS A 195 0.62 -28.82 27.96
N ARG A 196 0.13 -28.25 29.07
CA ARG A 196 -0.57 -29.11 30.03
C ARG A 196 -1.61 -29.84 29.18
N PRO A 197 -1.60 -31.19 29.13
CA PRO A 197 -2.67 -31.89 28.44
C PRO A 197 -3.96 -31.32 29.00
N ARG A 198 -4.87 -30.90 28.11
CA ARG A 198 -6.23 -30.53 28.50
C ARG A 198 -6.72 -31.69 29.36
N ASP A 199 -7.00 -31.43 30.62
CA ASP A 199 -7.59 -32.40 31.52
C ASP A 199 -8.87 -32.90 30.85
N GLU A 200 -8.83 -34.10 30.28
CA GLU A 200 -10.00 -34.77 29.66
C GLU A 200 -11.01 -35.23 30.74
N SER A 201 -10.82 -34.82 31.99
CA SER A 201 -11.65 -35.13 33.14
C SER A 201 -12.87 -34.21 33.31
N ILE A 202 -13.07 -33.19 32.46
CA ILE A 202 -14.24 -32.27 32.53
C ILE A 202 -15.37 -32.66 31.55
N ASN A 203 -15.46 -33.93 31.14
CA ASN A 203 -16.65 -34.48 30.46
C ASN A 203 -17.26 -35.66 31.23
N ARG A 204 -17.43 -35.48 32.54
CA ARG A 204 -18.46 -36.19 33.31
C ARG A 204 -19.25 -35.17 34.11
N PHE A 205 -20.39 -34.78 33.55
CA PHE A 205 -21.71 -34.50 34.14
C PHE A 205 -22.47 -33.55 33.22
#